data_AF-D7B2D0-F1
#
_entry.id   AF-D7B2D0-F1
#
_cell.length_a   1.000
_cell.length_b   1.000
_cell.length_c   1.000
_cell.angle_alpha   90.00
_cell.angle_beta   90.00
_cell.angle_gamma   90.00
#
_symmetry.space_group_name_H-M   'P 1'
#
loop_
_entity.id
_entity.type
_entity.pdbx_description
1 polymer ?
#
loop_
_entity_poly.entity_id
_entity_poly.type
_entity_poly.pdbx_seq_one_letter_code
_entity_poly.pdbx_strand_id
1 'polypeptide(L)'
;MADEHHDDHGNTLSAWFLTVSWIVAWSVAAFVIVFLGGDLLLWTAVALVASVVLAAIAGVMKKAGYGRKEPRPVPPTREEWEAGRKSAAAQPEPAAAQPGPALDPDATKA
;
A
#
# COMPACT_ATOMS: atom_id res chain seq x y z
N MET A 1 -16.24 20.48 -14.64
CA MET A 1 -15.04 20.02 -13.91
C MET A 1 -15.37 18.62 -13.48
N ALA A 2 -14.79 17.61 -14.12
CA ALA A 2 -15.02 16.24 -13.71
C ALA A 2 -14.40 16.11 -12.31
N ASP A 3 -15.23 15.84 -11.31
CA ASP A 3 -14.72 15.40 -10.01
C ASP A 3 -13.93 14.13 -10.30
N GLU A 4 -12.61 14.27 -10.29
CA GLU A 4 -11.68 13.19 -10.50
C GLU A 4 -11.75 12.33 -9.25
N HIS A 5 -12.80 11.51 -9.19
CA HIS A 5 -13.01 10.46 -8.21
C HIS A 5 -12.05 9.32 -8.56
N HIS A 6 -10.75 9.65 -8.58
CA HIS A 6 -9.71 8.64 -8.47
C HIS A 6 -9.96 7.98 -7.14
N ASP A 7 -10.56 6.80 -7.21
CA ASP A 7 -10.76 5.93 -6.08
C ASP A 7 -9.36 5.68 -5.52
N ASP A 8 -9.01 6.44 -4.49
CA ASP A 8 -7.66 6.45 -3.97
C ASP A 8 -7.42 5.03 -3.42
N HIS A 9 -6.67 4.23 -4.18
CA HIS A 9 -6.24 2.87 -3.85
C HIS A 9 -5.16 2.92 -2.75
N GLY A 10 -5.43 3.68 -1.68
CA GLY A 10 -4.52 3.84 -0.57
C GLY A 10 -4.29 2.49 0.12
N ASN A 11 -3.24 2.46 0.95
CA ASN A 11 -2.85 1.32 1.81
C ASN A 11 -3.94 0.97 2.85
N THR A 12 -5.09 0.51 2.37
CA THR A 12 -6.29 0.19 3.16
C THR A 12 -6.61 -1.29 3.01
N LEU A 13 -7.29 -1.86 3.99
CA LEU A 13 -7.61 -3.29 3.98
C LEU A 13 -8.52 -3.65 2.80
N SER A 14 -9.51 -2.80 2.49
CA SER A 14 -10.40 -3.00 1.33
C SER A 14 -9.64 -3.01 0.00
N ALA A 15 -8.66 -2.12 -0.18
CA ALA A 15 -7.82 -2.09 -1.38
C ALA A 15 -6.93 -3.33 -1.50
N TRP A 16 -6.25 -3.73 -0.41
CA TRP A 16 -5.40 -4.92 -0.40
C TRP A 16 -6.18 -6.20 -0.61
N PHE A 17 -7.39 -6.30 -0.04
CA PHE A 17 -8.29 -7.42 -0.30
C PHE A 17 -8.54 -7.57 -1.80
N LEU A 18 -8.92 -6.49 -2.50
CA LEU A 18 -9.18 -6.55 -3.94
C LEU A 18 -7.94 -6.95 -4.73
N THR A 19 -6.80 -6.32 -4.43
CA THR A 19 -5.52 -6.60 -5.11
C THR A 19 -5.11 -8.06 -4.96
N VAL A 20 -5.07 -8.57 -3.72
CA VAL A 20 -4.64 -9.95 -3.45
C VAL A 20 -5.63 -10.95 -4.03
N SER A 21 -6.94 -10.70 -3.88
CA SER A 21 -7.95 -11.61 -4.41
C SER A 21 -7.95 -11.68 -5.93
N TRP A 22 -7.70 -10.58 -6.64
CA TRP A 22 -7.49 -10.61 -8.09
C TRP A 22 -6.24 -11.38 -8.48
N ILE A 23 -5.11 -11.15 -7.81
CA ILE A 23 -3.88 -11.93 -8.06
C ILE A 23 -4.20 -13.43 -7.94
N VAL A 24 -4.84 -13.84 -6.85
CA VAL A 24 -5.22 -15.25 -6.64
C VAL A 24 -6.16 -15.76 -7.74
N ALA A 25 -7.23 -15.02 -8.06
CA ALA A 25 -8.21 -15.44 -9.07
C ALA A 25 -7.56 -15.65 -10.45
N TRP A 26 -6.72 -14.72 -10.87
CA TRP A 26 -6.03 -14.80 -12.16
C TRP A 26 -4.89 -15.82 -12.16
N SER A 27 -4.18 -15.99 -11.04
CA SER A 27 -3.20 -17.07 -10.90
C SER A 27 -3.85 -18.46 -10.99
N VAL A 28 -5.02 -18.65 -10.37
CA VAL A 28 -5.79 -19.91 -10.47
C VAL A 28 -6.24 -20.14 -11.92
N ALA A 29 -6.84 -19.13 -12.57
CA ALA A 29 -7.28 -19.27 -13.96
C ALA A 29 -6.10 -19.60 -14.90
N ALA A 30 -4.99 -18.86 -14.80
CA ALA A 30 -3.79 -19.12 -15.57
C ALA A 30 -3.24 -20.53 -15.31
N PHE A 31 -3.21 -20.96 -14.04
CA PHE A 31 -2.75 -22.30 -13.69
C PHE A 31 -3.60 -23.39 -14.34
N VAL A 32 -4.93 -23.27 -14.28
CA VAL A 32 -5.83 -24.25 -14.88
C VAL A 32 -5.72 -24.28 -16.40
N ILE A 33 -5.62 -23.11 -17.05
CA ILE A 33 -5.45 -23.02 -18.50
C ILE A 33 -4.14 -23.69 -18.95
N VAL A 34 -3.02 -23.33 -18.31
CA VAL A 34 -1.68 -23.74 -18.77
C VAL A 34 -1.34 -25.18 -18.36
N PHE A 35 -1.66 -25.58 -17.12
CA PHE A 35 -1.18 -26.84 -16.56
C PHE A 35 -2.23 -27.95 -16.54
N LEU A 36 -3.52 -27.61 -16.56
CA LEU A 36 -4.61 -28.59 -16.53
C LEU A 36 -5.38 -28.67 -17.86
N GLY A 37 -4.94 -27.95 -18.89
CA GLY A 37 -5.58 -27.95 -20.21
C GLY A 37 -6.97 -27.32 -20.21
N GLY A 38 -7.24 -26.41 -19.28
CA GLY A 38 -8.53 -25.72 -19.20
C GLY A 38 -8.82 -24.85 -20.43
N ASP A 39 -10.08 -24.82 -20.85
CA ASP A 39 -10.52 -23.95 -21.95
C ASP A 39 -10.25 -22.47 -21.63
N LEU A 40 -9.58 -21.78 -22.55
CA LEU A 40 -9.15 -20.39 -22.38
C LEU A 40 -10.33 -19.45 -22.15
N LEU A 41 -11.39 -19.57 -22.96
CA LEU A 41 -12.53 -18.65 -22.91
C LEU A 41 -13.35 -18.87 -21.65
N LEU A 42 -13.60 -20.12 -21.28
CA LEU A 42 -14.31 -20.48 -20.06
C LEU A 42 -13.60 -19.95 -18.81
N TRP A 43 -12.31 -20.25 -18.64
CA TRP A 43 -11.58 -19.84 -17.43
C TRP A 43 -11.33 -18.33 -17.36
N THR A 44 -11.20 -17.66 -18.51
CA THR A 44 -11.18 -16.20 -18.57
C THR A 44 -12.52 -15.62 -18.14
N ALA A 45 -13.64 -16.17 -18.62
CA ALA A 45 -14.98 -15.71 -18.23
C ALA A 45 -15.22 -15.93 -16.71
N VAL A 46 -14.81 -17.08 -16.17
CA VAL A 46 -14.86 -17.36 -14.73
C VAL A 46 -14.04 -16.34 -13.93
N ALA A 47 -12.81 -16.06 -14.33
CA ALA A 47 -11.96 -15.08 -13.67
C ALA A 47 -12.57 -13.67 -13.69
N LEU A 48 -13.15 -13.26 -14.82
CA LEU A 48 -13.82 -11.96 -14.95
C LEU A 48 -15.04 -11.85 -14.03
N VAL A 49 -15.90 -12.87 -14.00
CA VAL A 49 -17.06 -12.89 -13.10
C VAL A 49 -16.62 -12.83 -11.64
N ALA A 50 -15.59 -13.62 -11.27
CA ALA A 50 -15.01 -13.58 -9.93
C ALA A 50 -14.46 -12.18 -9.62
N SER A 51 -13.75 -11.54 -10.56
CA SER A 51 -13.22 -10.19 -10.40
C SER A 51 -14.30 -9.15 -10.09
N VAL A 52 -15.46 -9.23 -10.76
CA VAL A 52 -16.60 -8.34 -10.50
C VAL A 52 -17.17 -8.55 -9.09
N VAL A 53 -17.33 -9.82 -8.68
CA VAL A 53 -17.83 -10.15 -7.32
C VAL A 53 -16.86 -9.64 -6.25
N LEU A 54 -15.56 -9.86 -6.43
CA LEU A 54 -14.53 -9.38 -5.51
C LEU A 54 -14.49 -7.84 -5.42
N ALA A 55 -14.66 -7.14 -6.54
CA ALA A 55 -14.77 -5.69 -6.56
C ALA A 55 -16.00 -5.19 -5.78
N ALA A 56 -17.15 -5.87 -5.93
CA ALA A 56 -18.34 -5.54 -5.17
C ALA A 56 -18.13 -5.72 -3.65
N ILE A 57 -17.48 -6.82 -3.24
CA ILE A 57 -17.13 -7.07 -1.83
C ILE A 57 -16.19 -5.98 -1.30
N ALA A 58 -15.15 -5.62 -2.06
CA ALA A 58 -14.23 -4.54 -1.68
C ALA A 58 -14.95 -3.20 -1.50
N GLY A 59 -15.91 -2.89 -2.39
CA GLY A 59 -16.78 -1.72 -2.28
C GLY A 59 -17.64 -1.74 -1.00
N VAL A 60 -18.16 -2.90 -0.60
CA VAL A 60 -18.89 -3.07 0.66
C VAL A 60 -17.95 -2.90 1.86
N MET A 61 -16.75 -3.48 1.83
CA MET A 61 -15.73 -3.29 2.88
C MET A 61 -15.38 -1.82 3.08
N LYS A 62 -15.25 -1.07 1.97
CA LYS A 62 -15.03 0.39 2.03
C LYS A 62 -16.17 1.10 2.76
N LYS A 63 -17.43 0.77 2.45
CA LYS A 63 -18.62 1.30 3.14
C LYS A 63 -18.71 0.90 4.61
N ALA A 64 -18.18 -0.27 4.98
CA ALA A 64 -18.09 -0.76 6.35
C ALA A 64 -16.92 -0.13 7.16
N GLY A 65 -16.17 0.81 6.60
CA GLY A 65 -15.10 1.52 7.29
C GLY A 65 -13.71 0.87 7.21
N TYR A 66 -13.54 -0.15 6.36
CA TYR A 66 -12.23 -0.74 6.02
C TYR A 66 -11.52 -0.02 4.86
N GLY A 67 -12.10 1.09 4.39
CA GLY A 67 -11.45 2.06 3.51
C GLY A 67 -10.65 3.10 4.29
N ARG A 68 -10.16 4.12 3.59
CA ARG A 68 -9.50 5.26 4.23
C ARG A 68 -10.54 6.10 4.96
N LYS A 69 -10.29 6.39 6.23
CA LYS A 69 -11.21 7.17 7.08
C LYS A 69 -11.01 8.68 6.93
N GLU A 70 -9.77 9.11 6.72
CA GLU A 70 -9.40 10.52 6.57
C GLU A 70 -9.09 10.85 5.11
N PRO A 71 -9.41 12.07 4.63
CA PRO A 71 -8.94 12.56 3.34
C PRO A 71 -7.41 12.49 3.27
N ARG A 72 -6.87 12.20 2.09
CA ARG A 72 -5.41 12.19 1.91
C ARG A 72 -4.87 13.59 2.25
N PRO A 73 -3.76 13.70 2.99
CA PRO A 73 -3.07 14.97 3.14
C PRO A 73 -2.81 15.57 1.76
N VAL A 74 -3.25 16.81 1.55
CA VAL A 74 -2.95 17.52 0.31
C VAL A 74 -1.44 17.77 0.30
N PRO A 75 -0.73 17.43 -0.78
CA PRO A 75 0.69 17.76 -0.89
C PRO A 75 0.89 19.26 -0.63
N PRO A 76 1.93 19.66 0.12
CA PRO A 76 2.15 21.06 0.41
C PRO A 76 2.32 21.84 -0.89
N THR A 77 1.84 23.08 -0.90
CA THR A 77 2.10 23.97 -2.02
C THR A 77 3.60 24.22 -2.14
N ARG A 78 4.05 24.72 -3.30
CA ARG A 78 5.46 25.03 -3.50
C ARG A 78 6.00 25.99 -2.43
N GLU A 79 5.23 27.01 -2.09
CA GLU A 79 5.58 28.02 -1.09
C GLU A 79 5.69 27.42 0.31
N GLU A 80 4.75 26.53 0.68
CA GLU A 80 4.78 25.78 1.94
C GLU A 80 5.96 24.80 2.00
N TRP A 81 6.27 24.14 0.88
CA TRP A 81 7.42 23.23 0.77
C TRP A 81 8.75 23.99 0.90
N GLU A 82 8.87 25.15 0.26
CA GLU A 82 10.04 26.02 0.36
C GLU A 82 10.20 26.62 1.76
N ALA A 83 9.10 27.01 2.42
CA ALA A 83 9.09 27.47 3.81
C ALA A 83 9.51 26.36 4.78
N GLY A 84 8.94 25.15 4.63
CA GLY A 84 9.28 23.99 5.45
C GLY A 84 10.76 23.61 5.37
N ARG A 85 11.37 23.70 4.18
CA ARG A 85 12.83 23.49 4.03
C ARG A 85 13.67 24.54 4.75
N LYS A 86 13.30 25.81 4.68
CA LYS A 86 14.04 26.88 5.39
C LYS A 86 13.94 26.71 6.91
N SER A 87 12.78 26.31 7.41
CA SER A 87 12.56 26.00 8.83
C SER A 87 13.32 24.74 9.29
N ALA A 88 13.39 23.70 8.45
CA ALA A 88 14.15 22.49 8.75
C ALA A 88 15.67 22.73 8.76
N ALA A 89 16.18 23.58 7.87
CA ALA A 89 17.59 23.98 7.85
C ALA A 89 17.98 24.89 9.04
N ALA A 90 17.00 25.51 9.69
CA ALA A 90 17.20 26.39 10.84
C ALA A 90 17.13 25.64 12.19
N GLN A 91 16.75 24.35 12.21
CA GLN A 91 16.84 23.55 13.43
C GLN A 91 18.29 23.05 13.59
N PRO A 92 18.98 23.38 14.71
CA PRO A 92 20.25 22.77 15.01
C PRO A 92 20.05 21.27 15.19
N GLU A 93 20.89 20.49 14.52
CA GLU A 93 20.99 19.04 14.69
C GLU A 93 21.01 18.73 16.20
N PRO A 94 20.10 17.87 16.71
CA PRO A 94 20.17 17.47 18.11
C PRO A 94 21.54 16.83 18.29
N ALA A 95 22.36 17.43 19.16
CA ALA A 95 23.73 17.06 19.40
C ALA A 95 23.83 15.53 19.44
N ALA A 96 24.48 14.95 18.44
CA ALA A 96 24.72 13.52 18.38
C ALA A 96 25.23 13.10 19.75
N ALA A 97 24.45 12.23 20.43
CA ALA A 97 24.86 11.68 21.70
C ALA A 97 26.28 11.14 21.50
N GLN A 98 27.24 11.66 22.26
CA GLN A 98 28.62 11.21 22.15
C GLN A 98 28.62 9.69 22.24
N PRO A 99 29.29 8.98 21.32
CA PRO A 99 29.43 7.54 21.43
C PRO A 99 29.96 7.26 22.84
N GLY A 100 29.18 6.51 23.63
CA GLY A 100 29.65 6.04 24.92
C GLY A 100 30.98 5.32 24.76
N PRO A 101 31.86 5.31 25.79
CA PRO A 101 33.16 4.67 25.69
C PRO A 101 33.00 3.25 25.15
N ALA A 102 33.78 2.92 24.13
CA ALA A 102 33.78 1.59 23.53
C ALA A 102 33.95 0.55 24.64
N LEU A 103 32.99 -0.35 24.77
CA LEU A 103 33.11 -1.48 25.68
C LEU A 103 34.27 -2.33 25.17
N ASP A 104 35.37 -2.34 25.94
CA ASP A 104 36.49 -3.25 25.75
C ASP A 104 35.97 -4.69 25.94
N PRO A 105 35.95 -5.52 24.89
CA PRO A 105 35.46 -6.89 24.98
C PRO A 105 36.32 -7.79 25.87
N ASP A 106 37.51 -7.35 26.30
CA ASP A 106 38.42 -8.11 27.14
C ASP A 106 38.36 -7.77 28.64
N ALA A 107 37.50 -6.82 29.05
CA ALA A 107 37.39 -6.40 30.46
C ALA A 107 36.82 -7.47 31.42
N THR A 108 36.32 -8.60 30.92
CA THR A 108 35.75 -9.69 31.75
C THR A 108 36.56 -10.99 31.73
N LYS A 109 37.87 -10.93 31.44
CA LYS A 109 38.77 -12.07 31.67
C LYS A 109 39.81 -11.73 32.75
N ALA A 110 39.38 -11.82 34.00
CA ALA A 110 40.25 -12.01 35.16
C ALA A 110 39.66 -13.12 36.03
#